data_AF-A0A920P2H7-F1
#
_entry.id   AF-A0A920P2H7-F1
#
_cell.length_a   1.000
_cell.length_b   1.000
_cell.length_c   1.000
_cell.angle_alpha   90.00
_cell.angle_beta   90.00
_cell.angle_gamma   90.00
#
_symmetry.space_group_name_H-M   'P 1'
#
loop_
_entity.id
_entity.type
_entity.pdbx_description
1 polymer ?
#
loop_
_entity_poly.entity_id
_entity_poly.type
_entity_poly.pdbx_seq_one_letter_code
_entity_poly.pdbx_strand_id
1 'polypeptide(L)'
;MRVSGALVQYLKEIRPGGVLHLKPPRIRRPGQVMLLDEMTRRNLELIEPLRTGEEGGTLLDVLDVTTTPMGGRLLRRWVLEPLIHMEDIAVRHGAVEEFVERPEVRSRIRGSLSGITDLERLAGKVGTGRVTPRDLAGLRRSLDQLPEIQAAGIEARDSLIRECAVDKDCLEDVSTLLKRAISDDPPATLQEGGVVKKGWSERIWTSFVQSETEHGTL
;
A
#
# COMPACT_ATOMS: atom_id res chain seq x y z
N MET A 1 25.50 -8.94 8.41
CA MET A 1 24.93 -8.04 9.45
C MET A 1 25.59 -6.66 9.53
N ARG A 2 26.90 -6.51 9.28
CA ARG A 2 27.59 -5.20 9.32
C ARG A 2 27.00 -4.13 8.38
N VAL A 3 26.64 -4.50 7.16
CA VAL A 3 26.02 -3.58 6.17
C VAL A 3 24.63 -3.11 6.61
N SER A 4 23.80 -4.00 7.18
CA SER A 4 22.49 -3.64 7.72
C SER A 4 22.61 -2.70 8.92
N GLY A 5 23.61 -2.90 9.78
CA GLY A 5 23.92 -2.00 10.90
C GLY A 5 24.31 -0.60 10.42
N ALA A 6 25.18 -0.51 9.41
CA ALA A 6 25.59 0.76 8.80
C ALA A 6 24.41 1.49 8.13
N LEU A 7 23.54 0.76 7.41
CA LEU A 7 22.33 1.35 6.80
C LEU A 7 21.36 1.88 7.87
N VAL A 8 21.12 1.12 8.94
CA VAL A 8 20.25 1.57 10.04
C VAL A 8 20.85 2.78 10.74
N GLN A 9 22.16 2.79 10.96
CA GLN A 9 22.86 3.92 11.57
C GLN A 9 22.78 5.17 10.70
N TYR A 10 23.06 5.06 9.40
CA TYR A 10 22.91 6.16 8.44
C TYR A 10 21.47 6.69 8.38
N LEU A 11 20.48 5.80 8.40
CA LEU A 11 19.07 6.19 8.45
C LEU A 11 18.73 6.94 9.75
N LYS A 12 19.30 6.54 10.89
CA LYS A 12 19.15 7.27 12.17
C LYS A 12 19.83 8.64 12.14
N GLU A 13 21.00 8.75 11.51
CA GLU A 13 21.75 10.01 11.37
C GLU A 13 20.99 11.03 10.51
N ILE A 14 20.34 10.59 9.43
CA ILE A 14 19.52 11.45 8.57
C ILE A 14 18.12 11.70 9.16
N ARG A 15 17.65 10.85 10.08
CA ARG A 15 16.28 10.89 10.63
C ARG A 15 16.30 10.89 12.17
N PRO A 16 16.37 12.07 12.81
CA PRO A 16 16.31 12.20 14.27
C PRO A 16 15.02 11.64 14.89
N GLY A 17 13.93 11.55 14.12
CA GLY A 17 12.64 10.98 14.56
C GLY A 17 12.59 9.44 14.66
N GLY A 18 13.70 8.74 14.39
CA GLY A 18 13.80 7.29 14.55
C GLY A 18 13.30 6.46 13.36
N VAL A 19 13.46 5.14 13.50
CA VAL A 19 13.22 4.13 12.45
C VAL A 19 12.19 3.06 12.90
N LEU A 20 11.29 3.43 13.81
CA LEU A 20 10.35 2.50 14.47
C LEU A 20 9.38 1.77 13.51
N HIS A 21 9.20 2.29 12.30
CA HIS A 21 8.36 1.71 11.26
C HIS A 21 9.08 0.69 10.36
N LEU A 22 10.40 0.48 10.54
CA LEU A 22 11.13 -0.50 9.75
C LEU A 22 10.79 -1.91 10.22
N LYS A 23 10.38 -2.77 9.27
CA LYS A 23 10.27 -4.20 9.52
C LYS A 23 11.67 -4.81 9.77
N PRO A 24 11.77 -5.89 10.56
CA PRO A 24 13.03 -6.59 10.75
C PRO A 24 13.66 -7.00 9.39
N PRO A 25 14.99 -6.90 9.25
CA PRO A 25 15.65 -7.30 8.02
C PRO A 25 15.42 -8.80 7.79
N ARG A 26 14.97 -9.17 6.59
CA ARG A 26 14.83 -10.57 6.18
C ARG A 26 16.08 -11.01 5.44
N ILE A 27 16.69 -12.10 5.88
CA ILE A 27 17.80 -12.74 5.17
C ILE A 27 17.21 -13.46 3.95
N ARG A 28 17.62 -13.03 2.76
CA ARG A 28 17.33 -13.77 1.53
C ARG A 28 18.42 -14.80 1.32
N ARG A 29 18.04 -16.08 1.32
CA ARG A 29 18.96 -17.18 1.08
C ARG A 29 19.05 -17.44 -0.43
N PRO A 30 20.24 -17.75 -0.97
CA PRO A 30 20.36 -18.29 -2.32
C PRO A 30 19.46 -19.53 -2.50
N GLY A 31 18.90 -19.72 -3.69
CA GLY A 31 18.08 -20.89 -4.01
C GLY A 31 16.59 -20.80 -3.63
N GLN A 32 16.04 -19.60 -3.39
CA GLN A 32 14.59 -19.42 -3.23
C GLN A 32 13.91 -18.89 -4.51
N VAL A 33 14.69 -18.27 -5.40
CA VAL A 33 14.22 -17.65 -6.63
C VAL A 33 15.22 -17.92 -7.76
N MET A 34 14.75 -17.85 -8.99
CA MET A 34 15.57 -18.04 -10.18
C MET A 34 16.57 -16.90 -10.26
N LEU A 35 17.85 -17.23 -10.42
CA LEU A 35 18.88 -16.25 -10.66
C LEU A 35 18.74 -15.74 -12.10
N LEU A 36 18.32 -14.50 -12.25
CA LEU A 36 18.33 -13.79 -13.52
C LEU A 36 19.42 -12.74 -13.43
N ASP A 37 20.48 -12.90 -14.21
CA ASP A 37 21.52 -11.88 -14.31
C ASP A 37 20.99 -10.63 -15.02
N GLU A 38 21.73 -9.52 -14.89
CA GLU A 38 21.30 -8.23 -15.44
C GLU A 38 21.14 -8.28 -16.96
N MET A 39 22.01 -9.01 -17.66
CA MET A 39 21.92 -9.19 -19.11
C MET A 39 20.65 -9.93 -19.52
N THR A 40 20.28 -11.00 -18.83
CA THR A 40 19.05 -11.76 -19.08
C THR A 40 17.82 -10.88 -18.83
N ARG A 41 17.78 -10.14 -17.71
CA ARG A 41 16.67 -9.24 -17.37
C ARG A 41 16.46 -8.16 -18.44
N ARG A 42 17.56 -7.61 -18.95
CA ARG A 42 17.56 -6.58 -19.99
C ARG A 42 17.18 -7.14 -21.36
N ASN A 43 17.77 -8.27 -21.76
CA ASN A 43 17.48 -8.90 -23.06
C ASN A 43 16.05 -9.42 -23.17
N LEU A 44 15.42 -9.79 -22.05
CA LEU A 44 14.02 -10.17 -21.98
C LEU A 44 13.07 -8.98 -21.79
N GLU A 45 13.59 -7.74 -21.71
CA GLU A 45 12.81 -6.51 -21.50
C GLU A 45 11.79 -6.67 -20.37
N LEU A 46 12.22 -7.23 -19.23
CA LEU A 46 11.27 -7.62 -18.17
C LEU A 46 10.53 -6.42 -17.57
N ILE A 47 11.22 -5.29 -17.48
CA ILE A 47 10.79 -4.08 -16.77
C ILE A 47 11.25 -2.77 -17.44
N GLU A 48 12.22 -2.87 -18.35
CA GLU A 48 12.85 -1.75 -19.04
C GLU A 48 13.09 -2.18 -20.49
N PRO A 49 12.72 -1.35 -21.48
CA PRO A 49 12.96 -1.67 -22.89
C PRO A 49 14.45 -1.58 -23.22
N LEU A 50 14.89 -2.33 -24.22
CA LEU A 50 16.25 -2.29 -24.76
C LEU A 50 16.55 -0.96 -25.46
N ARG A 51 15.53 -0.39 -26.10
CA ARG A 51 15.59 0.88 -26.82
C ARG A 51 14.54 1.84 -26.30
N THR A 52 15.01 2.95 -25.73
CA THR A 52 14.14 4.04 -25.32
C THR A 52 13.44 4.66 -26.52
N GLY A 53 12.12 4.50 -26.63
CA GLY A 53 11.29 5.15 -27.65
C GLY A 53 10.87 4.29 -28.85
N GLU A 54 11.15 2.97 -28.87
CA GLU A 54 10.50 2.06 -29.81
C GLU A 54 9.04 1.79 -29.40
N GLU A 55 8.17 1.54 -30.39
CA GLU A 55 6.80 1.07 -30.16
C GLU A 55 6.85 -0.41 -29.72
N GLY A 56 7.04 -0.63 -28.42
CA GLY A 56 7.09 -1.94 -27.77
C GLY A 56 7.03 -1.81 -26.26
N GLY A 57 6.21 -2.63 -25.60
CA GLY A 57 6.10 -2.68 -24.15
C GLY A 57 7.00 -3.75 -23.53
N THR A 58 7.35 -3.57 -22.27
CA THR A 58 8.05 -4.57 -21.46
C THR A 58 7.11 -5.73 -21.09
N LEU A 59 7.66 -6.86 -20.62
CA LEU A 59 6.82 -7.94 -20.07
C LEU A 59 5.91 -7.41 -18.95
N LEU A 60 6.44 -6.54 -18.09
CA LEU A 60 5.64 -5.93 -17.02
C LEU A 60 4.50 -5.08 -17.57
N ASP A 61 4.72 -4.30 -18.64
CA ASP A 61 3.67 -3.45 -19.23
C ASP A 61 2.49 -4.27 -19.77
N VAL A 62 2.76 -5.49 -20.25
CA VAL A 62 1.71 -6.41 -20.72
C VAL A 62 0.97 -7.07 -19.55
N LEU A 63 1.68 -7.42 -18.47
CA LEU A 63 1.12 -8.16 -17.35
C LEU A 63 0.45 -7.27 -16.28
N ASP A 64 0.91 -6.03 -16.11
CA ASP A 64 0.48 -5.17 -15.00
C ASP A 64 -0.88 -4.52 -15.28
N VAL A 65 -1.92 -5.28 -14.95
CA VAL A 65 -3.30 -4.79 -14.85
C VAL A 65 -3.73 -4.60 -13.39
N THR A 66 -2.79 -4.41 -12.45
CA THR A 66 -3.11 -4.30 -11.02
C THR A 66 -3.92 -3.04 -10.70
N THR A 67 -4.77 -3.08 -9.66
CA THR A 67 -5.60 -1.93 -9.24
C THR A 67 -4.99 -1.11 -8.12
N THR A 68 -3.87 -1.55 -7.54
CA THR A 68 -3.20 -0.84 -6.44
C THR A 68 -1.72 -0.65 -6.75
N PRO A 69 -1.10 0.49 -6.39
CA PRO A 69 0.33 0.70 -6.59
C PRO A 69 1.21 -0.33 -5.87
N MET A 70 0.77 -0.80 -4.70
CA MET A 70 1.47 -1.86 -3.96
C MET A 70 1.38 -3.22 -4.67
N GLY A 71 0.27 -3.51 -5.37
CA GLY A 71 0.12 -4.67 -6.24
C GLY A 71 1.09 -4.66 -7.41
N GLY A 72 1.20 -3.53 -8.12
CA GLY A 72 2.15 -3.38 -9.24
C GLY A 72 3.60 -3.57 -8.78
N ARG A 73 3.97 -3.01 -7.62
CA ARG A 73 5.30 -3.24 -7.01
C ARG A 73 5.55 -4.71 -6.65
N LEU A 74 4.52 -5.43 -6.21
CA LEU A 74 4.62 -6.86 -5.92
C LEU A 74 4.80 -7.67 -7.21
N LEU A 75 4.00 -7.40 -8.24
CA LEU A 75 4.10 -8.06 -9.55
C LEU A 75 5.47 -7.85 -10.18
N ARG A 76 5.95 -6.59 -10.21
CA ARG A 76 7.30 -6.25 -10.67
C ARG A 76 8.38 -7.07 -9.95
N ARG A 77 8.23 -7.27 -8.63
CA ARG A 77 9.15 -8.11 -7.86
C ARG A 77 9.09 -9.57 -8.28
N TRP A 78 7.89 -10.12 -8.48
CA TRP A 78 7.72 -11.51 -8.91
C TRP A 78 8.29 -11.78 -10.29
N VAL A 79 8.15 -10.83 -11.23
CA VAL A 79 8.76 -10.92 -12.57
C VAL A 79 10.30 -10.99 -12.47
N LEU A 80 10.90 -10.21 -11.57
CA LEU A 80 12.37 -10.19 -11.40
C LEU A 80 12.93 -11.31 -10.52
N GLU A 81 12.07 -11.94 -9.73
CA GLU A 81 12.42 -12.96 -8.76
C GLU A 81 11.47 -14.18 -8.89
N PRO A 82 11.49 -14.89 -10.04
CA PRO A 82 10.63 -16.05 -10.25
C PRO A 82 10.89 -17.13 -9.19
N LEU A 83 9.84 -17.84 -8.76
CA LEU A 83 9.97 -18.96 -7.85
C LEU A 83 10.64 -20.16 -8.55
N ILE A 84 11.29 -21.03 -7.78
CA ILE A 84 11.90 -22.28 -8.30
C ILE A 84 11.35 -23.55 -7.64
N HIS A 85 10.57 -23.41 -6.57
CA HIS A 85 9.92 -24.54 -5.90
C HIS A 85 8.55 -24.77 -6.51
N MET A 86 8.30 -26.00 -6.96
CA MET A 86 7.05 -26.36 -7.64
C MET A 86 5.85 -26.17 -6.71
N GLU A 87 6.00 -26.44 -5.43
CA GLU A 87 4.96 -26.29 -4.42
C GLU A 87 4.51 -24.83 -4.30
N ASP A 88 5.46 -23.89 -4.22
CA ASP A 88 5.15 -22.45 -4.13
C ASP A 88 4.50 -21.93 -5.42
N ILE A 89 4.92 -22.45 -6.57
CA ILE A 89 4.32 -22.14 -7.87
C ILE A 89 2.88 -22.66 -7.91
N ALA A 90 2.66 -23.92 -7.55
CA ALA A 90 1.33 -24.56 -7.54
C ALA A 90 0.35 -23.82 -6.61
N VAL A 91 0.81 -23.38 -5.44
CA VAL A 91 0.01 -22.55 -4.51
C VAL A 91 -0.46 -21.25 -5.16
N ARG A 92 0.40 -20.55 -5.93
CA ARG A 92 -0.02 -19.35 -6.68
C ARG A 92 -0.96 -19.68 -7.82
N HIS A 93 -0.70 -20.78 -8.53
CA HIS A 93 -1.54 -21.21 -9.65
C HIS A 93 -2.96 -21.57 -9.19
N GLY A 94 -3.14 -22.21 -8.03
CA GLY A 94 -4.46 -22.49 -7.46
C GLY A 94 -5.29 -21.22 -7.22
N ALA A 95 -4.67 -20.18 -6.66
CA ALA A 95 -5.34 -18.89 -6.48
C ALA A 95 -5.70 -18.22 -7.82
N VAL A 96 -4.82 -18.31 -8.83
CA VAL A 96 -5.10 -17.79 -10.18
C VAL A 96 -6.24 -18.56 -10.83
N GLU A 97 -6.23 -19.90 -10.76
CA GLU A 97 -7.25 -20.78 -11.31
C GLU A 97 -8.62 -20.44 -10.73
N GLU A 98 -8.75 -20.30 -9.41
CA GLU A 98 -10.03 -19.88 -8.82
C GLU A 98 -10.47 -18.52 -9.36
N PHE A 99 -9.58 -17.52 -9.44
CA PHE A 99 -9.96 -16.22 -9.98
C PHE A 99 -10.34 -16.26 -11.47
N VAL A 100 -9.83 -17.22 -12.24
CA VAL A 100 -10.24 -17.46 -13.63
C VAL A 100 -11.62 -18.10 -13.69
N GLU A 101 -11.86 -19.14 -12.89
CA GLU A 101 -13.12 -19.89 -12.84
C GLU A 101 -14.29 -19.11 -12.20
N ARG A 102 -13.97 -18.18 -11.28
CA ARG A 102 -14.95 -17.38 -10.51
C ARG A 102 -14.79 -15.88 -10.78
N PRO A 103 -15.13 -15.41 -11.99
CA PRO A 103 -14.96 -14.00 -12.37
C PRO A 103 -15.76 -13.02 -11.48
N GLU A 104 -16.84 -13.47 -10.85
CA GLU A 104 -17.64 -12.70 -9.89
C GLU A 104 -16.86 -12.38 -8.62
N VAL A 105 -16.16 -13.36 -8.03
CA VAL A 105 -15.31 -13.17 -6.85
C VAL A 105 -14.14 -12.27 -7.20
N ARG A 106 -13.49 -12.54 -8.35
CA ARG A 106 -12.41 -11.70 -8.88
C ARG A 106 -12.86 -10.24 -9.02
N SER A 107 -14.03 -10.00 -9.59
CA SER A 107 -14.55 -8.65 -9.84
C SER A 107 -14.91 -7.93 -8.54
N ARG A 108 -15.51 -8.63 -7.57
CA ARG A 108 -15.83 -8.09 -6.24
C ARG A 108 -14.55 -7.62 -5.52
N ILE A 109 -13.55 -8.50 -5.40
CA ILE A 109 -12.26 -8.15 -4.77
C ILE A 109 -11.56 -7.03 -5.53
N ARG A 110 -11.50 -7.10 -6.86
CA ARG A 110 -10.86 -6.06 -7.69
C ARG A 110 -11.55 -4.70 -7.55
N GLY A 111 -12.88 -4.69 -7.44
CA GLY A 111 -13.69 -3.50 -7.20
C GLY A 111 -13.31 -2.81 -5.90
N SER A 112 -13.30 -3.55 -4.79
CA SER A 112 -12.91 -3.01 -3.48
C SER A 112 -11.45 -2.57 -3.45
N LEU A 113 -10.53 -3.35 -4.05
CA LEU A 113 -9.12 -2.98 -4.16
C LEU A 113 -8.90 -1.68 -4.97
N SER A 114 -9.76 -1.37 -5.94
CA SER A 114 -9.65 -0.13 -6.73
C SER A 114 -9.88 1.14 -5.89
N GLY A 115 -10.60 1.02 -4.77
CA GLY A 115 -10.77 2.11 -3.80
C GLY A 115 -9.58 2.29 -2.86
N ILE A 116 -8.60 1.37 -2.88
CA ILE A 116 -7.44 1.39 -1.97
C ILE A 116 -6.31 2.24 -2.55
N THR A 117 -5.93 3.26 -1.79
CA THR A 117 -4.71 4.05 -2.04
C THR A 117 -3.44 3.29 -1.63
N ASP A 118 -2.27 3.86 -1.90
CA ASP A 118 -0.98 3.22 -1.57
C ASP A 118 -0.73 3.12 -0.05
N LEU A 119 -1.29 2.09 0.59
CA LEU A 119 -1.23 1.85 2.03
C LEU A 119 0.20 1.59 2.54
N GLU A 120 1.04 0.91 1.76
CA GLU A 120 2.44 0.66 2.14
C GLU A 120 3.21 1.99 2.29
N ARG A 121 3.03 2.89 1.33
CA ARG A 121 3.66 4.23 1.39
C ARG A 121 3.03 5.09 2.48
N LEU A 122 1.71 5.02 2.67
CA LEU A 122 1.01 5.73 3.74
C LEU A 122 1.47 5.29 5.13
N ALA A 123 1.65 3.99 5.36
CA ALA A 123 2.15 3.46 6.63
C ALA A 123 3.55 4.03 6.97
N GLY A 124 4.43 4.16 5.97
CA GLY A 124 5.73 4.81 6.14
C GLY A 124 5.62 6.31 6.49
N LYS A 125 4.66 7.03 5.90
CA LYS A 125 4.40 8.44 6.25
C LYS A 125 3.83 8.59 7.65
N VAL A 126 2.88 7.75 8.04
CA VAL A 126 2.30 7.73 9.40
C VAL A 126 3.39 7.46 10.43
N GLY A 127 4.21 6.41 10.21
CA GLY A 127 5.32 6.06 11.09
C GLY A 127 6.47 7.10 11.13
N THR A 128 6.44 8.11 10.26
CA THR A 128 7.39 9.23 10.27
C THR A 128 6.74 10.58 10.64
N GLY A 129 5.45 10.61 10.96
CA GLY A 129 4.71 11.83 11.30
C GLY A 129 4.55 12.80 10.13
N ARG A 130 4.71 12.35 8.88
CA ARG A 130 4.65 13.19 7.66
C ARG A 130 3.35 13.02 6.88
N VAL A 131 2.33 12.50 7.54
CA VAL A 131 1.02 12.29 6.93
C VAL A 131 0.33 13.65 6.71
N THR A 132 -0.22 13.86 5.52
CA THR A 132 -1.02 15.07 5.23
C THR A 132 -2.51 14.81 5.52
N PRO A 133 -3.35 15.86 5.61
CA PRO A 133 -4.79 15.68 5.75
C PRO A 133 -5.41 14.82 4.63
N ARG A 134 -4.97 15.03 3.38
CA ARG A 134 -5.39 14.20 2.23
C ARG A 134 -4.92 12.76 2.33
N ASP A 135 -3.73 12.51 2.86
CA ASP A 135 -3.24 11.16 3.13
C ASP A 135 -4.16 10.45 4.17
N LEU A 136 -4.64 11.17 5.20
CA LEU A 136 -5.58 10.62 6.18
C LEU A 136 -6.96 10.33 5.59
N ALA A 137 -7.48 11.19 4.72
CA ALA A 137 -8.72 10.93 3.98
C ALA A 137 -8.57 9.74 3.01
N GLY A 138 -7.40 9.61 2.36
CA GLY A 138 -7.05 8.45 1.56
C GLY A 138 -6.99 7.16 2.37
N LEU A 139 -6.35 7.21 3.56
CA LEU A 139 -6.29 6.09 4.49
C LEU A 139 -7.69 5.65 4.92
N ARG A 140 -8.55 6.59 5.36
CA ARG A 140 -9.96 6.30 5.71
C ARG A 140 -10.68 5.56 4.59
N ARG A 141 -10.63 6.11 3.36
CA ARG A 141 -11.28 5.48 2.20
C ARG A 141 -10.75 4.08 1.93
N SER A 142 -9.44 3.85 2.07
CA SER A 142 -8.86 2.51 1.93
C SER A 142 -9.34 1.56 3.02
N LEU A 143 -9.39 2.00 4.28
CA LEU A 143 -9.82 1.17 5.42
C LEU A 143 -11.29 0.77 5.28
N ASP A 144 -12.14 1.65 4.78
CA ASP A 144 -13.57 1.36 4.52
C ASP A 144 -13.78 0.22 3.50
N GLN A 145 -12.77 -0.12 2.68
CA GLN A 145 -12.84 -1.23 1.72
C GLN A 145 -12.42 -2.58 2.33
N LEU A 146 -11.71 -2.60 3.45
CA LEU A 146 -11.14 -3.82 4.02
C LEU A 146 -12.20 -4.87 4.42
N PRO A 147 -13.34 -4.51 5.05
CA PRO A 147 -14.36 -5.50 5.40
C PRO A 147 -14.90 -6.26 4.20
N GLU A 148 -15.12 -5.57 3.08
CA GLU A 148 -15.64 -6.19 1.86
C GLU A 148 -14.60 -7.10 1.19
N ILE A 149 -13.32 -6.70 1.20
CA ILE A 149 -12.21 -7.54 0.70
C ILE A 149 -12.10 -8.81 1.54
N GLN A 150 -12.18 -8.67 2.87
CA GLN A 150 -12.14 -9.81 3.79
C GLN A 150 -13.32 -10.74 3.56
N ALA A 151 -14.55 -10.21 3.48
CA ALA A 151 -15.75 -11.01 3.23
C ALA A 151 -15.64 -11.80 1.92
N ALA A 152 -15.26 -11.14 0.83
CA ALA A 152 -15.07 -11.78 -0.47
C ALA A 152 -13.95 -12.84 -0.47
N GLY A 153 -12.87 -12.60 0.29
CA GLY A 153 -11.75 -13.55 0.42
C GLY A 153 -12.07 -14.76 1.30
N ILE A 154 -12.93 -14.62 2.31
CA ILE A 154 -13.41 -15.76 3.14
C ILE A 154 -14.26 -16.73 2.32
N GLU A 155 -15.01 -16.23 1.34
CA GLU A 155 -15.83 -17.03 0.41
C GLU A 155 -15.01 -17.77 -0.66
N ALA A 156 -13.69 -17.58 -0.70
CA ALA A 156 -12.81 -18.26 -1.64
C ALA A 156 -12.61 -19.74 -1.28
N ARG A 157 -12.37 -20.56 -2.31
CA ARG A 157 -12.13 -22.02 -2.22
C ARG A 157 -10.66 -22.35 -2.06
N ASP A 158 -9.79 -21.53 -2.65
CA ASP A 158 -8.35 -21.63 -2.58
C ASP A 158 -7.84 -21.21 -1.19
N SER A 159 -6.83 -21.95 -0.70
CA SER A 159 -6.27 -21.72 0.62
C SER A 159 -5.49 -20.43 0.74
N LEU A 160 -4.76 -20.02 -0.31
CA LEU A 160 -3.94 -18.80 -0.30
C LEU A 160 -4.84 -17.56 -0.25
N ILE A 161 -5.93 -17.55 -1.02
CA ILE A 161 -6.90 -16.43 -1.00
C ILE A 161 -7.54 -16.33 0.40
N ARG A 162 -7.98 -17.45 0.98
CA ARG A 162 -8.53 -17.47 2.34
C ARG A 162 -7.53 -17.02 3.39
N GLU A 163 -6.28 -17.47 3.33
CA GLU A 163 -5.22 -17.06 4.27
C GLU A 163 -4.97 -15.54 4.21
N CYS A 164 -5.15 -14.93 3.04
CA CYS A 164 -5.08 -13.48 2.88
C CYS A 164 -6.23 -12.73 3.57
N ALA A 165 -7.37 -13.38 3.84
CA ALA A 165 -8.57 -12.77 4.41
C ALA A 165 -8.83 -13.14 5.88
N VAL A 166 -8.52 -14.38 6.27
CA VAL A 166 -8.73 -14.91 7.61
C VAL A 166 -7.79 -14.24 8.62
N ASP A 167 -8.34 -13.96 9.81
CA ASP A 167 -7.64 -13.34 10.95
C ASP A 167 -6.95 -12.01 10.61
N LYS A 168 -7.45 -11.29 9.61
CA LYS A 168 -7.00 -9.92 9.31
C LYS A 168 -7.86 -8.92 10.07
N ASP A 169 -7.20 -7.99 10.74
CA ASP A 169 -7.83 -6.84 11.34
C ASP A 169 -8.20 -5.82 10.25
N CYS A 170 -9.48 -5.46 10.18
CA CYS A 170 -10.00 -4.45 9.26
C CYS A 170 -9.83 -3.00 9.76
N LEU A 171 -9.32 -2.81 10.99
CA LEU A 171 -9.02 -1.50 11.58
C LEU A 171 -10.24 -0.57 11.60
N GLU A 172 -11.42 -1.14 11.90
CA GLU A 172 -12.70 -0.42 11.90
C GLU A 172 -12.74 0.72 12.93
N ASP A 173 -12.04 0.54 14.05
CA ASP A 173 -11.84 1.54 15.09
C ASP A 173 -11.07 2.75 14.56
N VAL A 174 -10.00 2.52 13.79
CA VAL A 174 -9.20 3.56 13.13
C VAL A 174 -10.01 4.24 12.04
N SER A 175 -10.74 3.49 11.20
CA SER A 175 -11.59 4.11 10.19
C SER A 175 -12.66 4.99 10.83
N THR A 176 -13.31 4.50 11.89
CA THR A 176 -14.31 5.25 12.66
C THR A 176 -13.72 6.52 13.27
N LEU A 177 -12.53 6.43 13.85
CA LEU A 177 -11.79 7.58 14.37
C LEU A 177 -11.55 8.63 13.27
N LEU A 178 -11.00 8.23 12.13
CA LEU A 178 -10.72 9.14 11.01
C LEU A 178 -12.01 9.75 10.44
N LYS A 179 -13.09 8.97 10.35
CA LYS A 179 -14.39 9.43 9.85
C LYS A 179 -15.03 10.49 10.75
N ARG A 180 -14.84 10.37 12.06
CA ARG A 180 -15.35 11.34 13.06
C ARG A 180 -14.44 12.56 13.20
N ALA A 181 -13.12 12.38 13.08
CA ALA A 181 -12.14 13.43 13.32
C ALA A 181 -11.85 14.30 12.10
N ILE A 182 -11.71 13.71 10.91
CA ILE A 182 -11.20 14.39 9.71
C ILE A 182 -12.35 14.73 8.76
N SER A 183 -12.29 15.93 8.17
CA SER A 183 -13.22 16.40 7.13
C SER A 183 -13.27 15.42 5.95
N ASP A 184 -14.40 15.38 5.25
CA ASP A 184 -14.57 14.46 4.11
C ASP A 184 -13.73 14.86 2.89
N ASP A 185 -13.47 16.16 2.74
CA ASP A 185 -12.54 16.71 1.75
C ASP A 185 -11.57 17.69 2.44
N PRO A 186 -10.53 17.17 3.11
CA PRO A 186 -9.59 18.02 3.81
C PRO A 186 -8.59 18.67 2.83
N PRO A 187 -8.12 19.90 3.13
CA PRO A 187 -7.15 20.59 2.29
C PRO A 187 -5.80 19.87 2.17
N ALA A 188 -4.95 20.36 1.27
CA ALA A 188 -3.64 19.74 1.03
C ALA A 188 -2.73 19.85 2.25
N THR A 189 -2.81 20.96 2.98
CA THR A 189 -1.98 21.26 4.14
C THR A 189 -2.83 21.50 5.39
N LEU A 190 -2.20 21.34 6.58
CA LEU A 190 -2.83 21.67 7.85
C LEU A 190 -3.08 23.18 8.02
N GLN A 191 -2.31 24.01 7.32
CA GLN A 191 -2.31 25.47 7.43
C GLN A 191 -3.57 26.11 6.82
N GLU A 192 -4.17 25.44 5.83
CA GLU A 192 -5.39 25.88 5.14
C GLU A 192 -6.66 25.76 6.02
N GLY A 193 -6.56 25.25 7.26
CA GLY A 193 -7.70 25.08 8.15
C GLY A 193 -8.66 23.97 7.70
N GLY A 194 -9.86 23.85 8.29
CA GLY A 194 -10.91 22.94 7.79
C GLY A 194 -10.61 21.43 7.83
N VAL A 195 -9.48 21.00 8.41
CA VAL A 195 -9.07 19.59 8.46
C VAL A 195 -9.90 18.77 9.44
N VAL A 196 -10.18 19.32 10.62
CA VAL A 196 -10.87 18.61 11.72
C VAL A 196 -12.36 18.95 11.69
N LYS A 197 -13.23 17.94 11.82
CA LYS A 197 -14.69 18.13 11.81
C LYS A 197 -15.18 18.96 13.01
N LYS A 198 -16.27 19.70 12.78
CA LYS A 198 -16.96 20.46 13.83
C LYS A 198 -17.39 19.54 14.97
N GLY A 199 -17.05 19.91 16.21
CA GLY A 199 -17.44 19.15 17.41
C GLY A 199 -16.54 17.95 17.78
N TRP A 200 -15.44 17.68 17.06
CA TRP A 200 -14.52 16.59 17.43
C TRP A 200 -13.70 16.87 18.70
N SER A 201 -13.30 18.13 18.92
CA SER A 201 -12.57 18.55 20.12
C SER A 201 -12.94 19.98 20.47
N GLU A 202 -13.64 20.19 21.58
CA GLU A 202 -13.95 21.54 22.10
C GLU A 202 -12.68 22.39 22.20
N ARG A 203 -11.57 21.79 22.66
CA ARG A 203 -10.29 22.50 22.86
C ARG A 203 -9.63 22.97 21.56
N ILE A 204 -9.81 22.26 20.45
CA ILE A 204 -9.28 22.67 19.14
C ILE A 204 -10.20 23.73 18.51
N TRP A 205 -11.51 23.62 18.72
CA TRP A 205 -12.49 24.57 18.21
C TRP A 205 -12.34 25.96 18.82
N THR A 206 -12.08 26.08 20.13
CA THR A 206 -11.89 27.38 20.78
C THR A 206 -10.70 28.16 20.21
N SER A 207 -9.60 27.48 19.83
CA SER A 207 -8.43 28.11 19.22
C SER A 207 -8.65 28.58 17.77
N PHE A 208 -9.48 27.87 16.98
CA PHE A 208 -9.81 28.31 15.61
C PHE A 208 -10.77 29.52 15.60
N VAL A 209 -11.74 29.55 16.52
CA VAL A 209 -12.69 30.67 16.67
C VAL A 209 -11.96 31.96 17.11
N GLN A 210 -10.89 31.86 17.90
CA GLN A 210 -10.05 33.01 18.26
C GLN A 210 -9.22 33.53 17.06
N SER A 211 -8.71 32.66 16.19
CA SER A 211 -7.97 33.10 15.00
C SER A 211 -8.83 33.74 13.91
N GLU A 212 -10.10 33.33 13.77
CA GLU A 212 -11.04 33.97 12.81
C GLU A 212 -11.54 35.34 13.32
N THR A 213 -11.56 35.56 14.64
CA THR A 213 -11.95 36.87 15.21
C THR A 213 -10.83 37.91 15.17
N GLU A 214 -9.56 37.51 15.06
CA GLU A 214 -8.43 38.45 14.94
C GLU A 214 -8.15 38.92 13.50
N HIS A 215 -8.67 38.25 12.46
CA HIS A 215 -8.44 38.62 11.06
C HIS A 215 -9.71 39.12 10.34
N GLY A 216 -10.81 39.28 11.08
CA GLY A 216 -12.12 39.72 10.60
C GLY A 216 -12.51 41.16 10.95
N THR A 217 -11.54 42.07 11.09
CA THR A 217 -11.79 43.52 11.12
C THR A 217 -10.58 44.27 10.57
N LEU A 218 -10.61 44.54 9.26
CA LEU A 218 -10.51 45.88 8.65
C LEU A 218 -10.81 45.75 7.14
#